data_AF-A0A378WKU8-F1
#
_entry.id   AF-A0A378WKU8-F1
#
_cell.length_a   1.000
_cell.length_b   1.000
_cell.length_c   1.000
_cell.angle_alpha   90.00
_cell.angle_beta   90.00
_cell.angle_gamma   90.00
#
_symmetry.space_group_name_H-M   'P 1'
#
loop_
_entity.id
_entity.type
_entity.pdbx_description
1 polymer ?
#
loop_
_entity_poly.entity_id
_entity_poly.type
_entity_poly.pdbx_seq_one_letter_code
_entity_poly.pdbx_strand_id
1 'polypeptide(L)'
;MGSTLTVRDLVGERPIFLRERAVGLLPSAYLLAKVMVFGVAALLQSAVLVAIVLAGKNPPGTGALIPSGSVELYVDIALTAVTCVVVGLLLSTVAKSNEQVMPLLVVMIMCQLVMAGGMIPVTDRVVLEQLSYVFPSRWGFAGGASTIDLRTLFVNAQPDAIWQHKPGFWFLDAGMLIVLTAALSTLTWWRLRLKKSAA
;
A
#
# COMPACT_ATOMS: atom_id res chain seq x y z
N MET A 1 3.71 7.30 -1.03
CA MET A 1 4.41 7.65 0.23
C MET A 1 5.06 6.43 0.89
N GLY A 2 4.34 5.34 1.17
CA GLY A 2 4.96 4.16 1.81
C GLY A 2 6.08 3.48 1.00
N SER A 3 5.92 3.35 -0.32
CA SER A 3 6.88 2.67 -1.20
C SER A 3 8.21 3.41 -1.34
N THR A 4 8.20 4.74 -1.30
CA THR A 4 9.42 5.56 -1.42
C THR A 4 10.35 5.39 -0.22
N LEU A 5 9.82 5.04 0.96
CA LEU A 5 10.61 4.81 2.17
C LEU A 5 11.51 3.57 2.05
N THR A 6 11.05 2.55 1.32
CA THR A 6 11.66 1.21 1.35
C THR A 6 12.29 0.77 0.03
N VAL A 7 12.01 1.45 -1.08
CA VAL A 7 12.40 0.96 -2.40
C VAL A 7 13.93 0.87 -2.60
N ARG A 8 14.72 1.72 -1.93
CA ARG A 8 16.20 1.73 -2.03
C ARG A 8 16.89 0.88 -0.98
N ASP A 9 16.14 0.47 0.04
CA ASP A 9 16.68 -0.05 1.28
C ASP A 9 17.33 -1.44 1.08
N LEU A 10 16.62 -2.44 0.55
CA LEU A 10 17.21 -3.77 0.33
C LEU A 10 18.24 -3.81 -0.81
N VAL A 11 18.12 -2.96 -1.83
CA VAL A 11 19.14 -2.88 -2.89
C VAL A 11 20.45 -2.33 -2.34
N GLY A 12 20.38 -1.27 -1.53
CA GLY A 12 21.55 -0.65 -0.91
C GLY A 12 22.24 -1.56 0.11
N GLU A 13 21.45 -2.27 0.93
CA GLU A 13 21.99 -3.14 1.98
C GLU A 13 22.27 -4.58 1.55
N ARG A 14 22.01 -4.94 0.28
CA ARG A 14 22.23 -6.30 -0.23
C ARG A 14 23.60 -6.90 0.15
N PRO A 15 24.75 -6.22 0.00
CA PRO A 15 26.04 -6.82 0.36
C PRO A 15 26.16 -7.13 1.87
N ILE A 16 25.58 -6.27 2.72
CA ILE A 16 25.55 -6.45 4.18
C ILE A 16 24.67 -7.66 4.53
N PHE A 17 23.46 -7.72 3.97
CA PHE A 17 22.53 -8.83 4.17
C PHE A 17 23.15 -10.18 3.78
N LEU A 18 23.87 -10.26 2.66
CA LEU A 18 24.52 -11.49 2.23
C LEU A 18 25.65 -11.91 3.18
N ARG A 19 26.41 -10.95 3.73
CA ARG A 19 27.44 -11.21 4.73
C ARG A 19 26.84 -11.71 6.04
N GLU A 20 25.79 -11.07 6.56
CA GLU A 20 25.14 -11.49 7.80
C GLU A 20 24.40 -12.82 7.66
N ARG A 21 23.82 -13.10 6.48
CA ARG A 21 23.22 -14.39 6.16
C ARG A 21 24.24 -15.53 6.16
N ALA A 22 25.51 -15.26 5.80
CA ALA A 22 26.58 -16.26 5.89
C ALA A 22 26.88 -16.68 7.35
N VAL A 23 26.58 -15.80 8.32
CA VAL A 23 26.77 -16.03 9.76
C VAL A 23 25.50 -16.59 10.42
N GLY A 24 24.43 -16.86 9.67
CA GLY A 24 23.21 -17.50 10.18
C GLY A 24 22.00 -16.58 10.35
N LEU A 25 22.03 -15.36 9.80
CA LEU A 25 20.86 -14.46 9.84
C LEU A 25 19.63 -15.09 9.17
N LEU A 26 18.51 -15.13 9.90
CA LEU A 26 17.21 -15.57 9.40
C LEU A 26 16.59 -14.50 8.48
N PRO A 27 16.30 -14.81 7.19
CA PRO A 27 15.70 -13.86 6.26
C PRO A 27 14.32 -13.36 6.70
N SER A 28 13.58 -14.16 7.47
CA SER A 28 12.28 -13.78 8.04
C SER A 28 12.42 -12.71 9.13
N ALA A 29 13.40 -12.85 10.02
CA ALA A 29 13.66 -11.88 11.08
C ALA A 29 14.08 -10.52 10.50
N TYR A 30 14.94 -10.53 9.48
CA TYR A 30 15.35 -9.33 8.75
C TYR A 30 14.15 -8.62 8.09
N LEU A 31 13.31 -9.37 7.37
CA LEU A 31 12.14 -8.82 6.69
C LEU A 31 11.11 -8.28 7.68
N LEU A 32 10.80 -9.02 8.75
CA LEU A 32 9.86 -8.56 9.78
C LEU A 32 10.35 -7.29 10.47
N ALA A 33 11.63 -7.22 10.82
CA ALA A 33 12.21 -6.02 11.42
C ALA A 33 12.02 -4.79 10.51
N LYS A 34 12.29 -4.93 9.20
CA LYS A 34 12.10 -3.84 8.23
C LYS A 34 10.64 -3.46 8.06
N VAL A 35 9.75 -4.43 7.91
CA VAL A 35 8.31 -4.16 7.79
C VAL A 35 7.78 -3.43 9.03
N MET A 36 8.24 -3.81 10.23
CA MET A 36 7.84 -3.14 11.47
C MET A 36 8.38 -1.71 11.56
N VAL A 37 9.68 -1.50 11.32
CA VAL A 37 10.31 -0.17 11.41
C VAL A 37 9.73 0.80 10.38
N PHE A 38 9.68 0.39 9.10
CA PHE A 38 9.10 1.21 8.05
C PHE A 38 7.59 1.32 8.14
N GLY A 39 6.92 0.31 8.70
CA GLY A 39 5.50 0.35 9.03
C GLY A 39 5.19 1.47 10.02
N VAL A 40 5.94 1.54 11.13
CA VAL A 40 5.80 2.63 12.13
C VAL A 40 6.06 3.99 11.49
N ALA A 41 7.11 4.13 10.67
CA ALA A 41 7.38 5.37 9.96
C ALA A 41 6.23 5.77 9.01
N ALA A 42 5.64 4.79 8.31
CA ALA A 42 4.50 5.01 7.42
C ALA A 42 3.23 5.40 8.19
N LEU A 43 2.99 4.79 9.36
CA LEU A 43 1.90 5.18 10.26
C LEU A 43 2.05 6.64 10.69
N LEU A 44 3.23 7.03 11.17
CA LEU A 44 3.49 8.42 11.55
C LEU A 44 3.32 9.39 10.37
N GLN A 45 3.85 9.05 9.20
CA GLN A 45 3.71 9.89 8.01
C GLN A 45 2.24 10.03 7.57
N SER A 46 1.46 8.94 7.64
CA SER A 46 0.03 8.97 7.35
C SER A 46 -0.75 9.82 8.36
N ALA A 47 -0.36 9.78 9.64
CA ALA A 47 -1.00 10.59 10.68
C ALA A 47 -0.78 12.08 10.43
N VAL A 48 0.45 12.47 10.10
CA VAL A 48 0.79 13.86 9.75
C VAL A 48 0.00 14.31 8.52
N LEU A 49 -0.07 13.48 7.47
CA LEU A 49 -0.82 13.80 6.26
C LEU A 49 -2.30 14.04 6.56
N VAL A 50 -2.94 13.13 7.30
CA VAL A 50 -4.35 13.24 7.66
C VAL A 50 -4.60 14.46 8.55
N ALA A 51 -3.73 14.73 9.52
CA ALA A 51 -3.82 15.92 10.37
C ALA A 51 -3.79 17.22 9.54
N ILE A 52 -2.89 17.32 8.55
CA ILE A 52 -2.81 18.48 7.65
C ILE A 52 -4.11 18.63 6.85
N VAL A 53 -4.65 17.53 6.33
CA VAL A 53 -5.90 17.57 5.55
C VAL A 53 -7.09 17.98 6.41
N LEU A 54 -7.20 17.45 7.63
CA LEU A 54 -8.26 17.80 8.57
C LEU A 54 -8.13 19.23 9.13
N ALA A 55 -6.92 19.79 9.17
CA ALA A 55 -6.72 21.20 9.50
C ALA A 55 -7.15 22.14 8.37
N GLY A 56 -7.02 21.70 7.11
CA GLY A 56 -7.36 22.51 5.93
C GLY A 56 -8.77 22.30 5.37
N LYS A 57 -9.47 21.22 5.74
CA LYS A 57 -10.81 20.88 5.26
C LYS A 57 -11.73 20.46 6.41
N ASN A 58 -13.02 20.69 6.23
CA ASN A 58 -14.03 20.22 7.17
C ASN A 58 -13.91 18.69 7.34
N PRO A 59 -13.93 18.19 8.59
CA PRO A 59 -13.83 16.76 8.83
C PRO A 59 -15.01 16.04 8.18
N PRO A 60 -14.79 14.82 7.64
CA PRO A 60 -15.90 13.98 7.21
C PRO A 60 -16.84 13.74 8.40
N GLY A 61 -18.14 13.63 8.12
CA GLY A 61 -19.17 13.43 9.14
C GLY A 61 -19.09 12.05 9.80
N THR A 62 -20.22 11.35 9.88
CA THR A 62 -20.24 9.94 10.31
C THR A 62 -19.47 9.07 9.32
N GLY A 63 -18.54 8.25 9.83
CA GLY A 63 -17.86 7.22 9.05
C GLY A 63 -18.79 6.03 8.76
N ALA A 64 -18.37 5.14 7.86
CA ALA A 64 -19.19 4.00 7.42
C ALA A 64 -19.27 2.90 8.49
N LEU A 65 -18.25 2.81 9.36
CA LEU A 65 -18.21 1.91 10.51
C LEU A 65 -17.95 2.66 11.82
N ILE A 66 -16.99 3.56 11.82
CA ILE A 66 -16.60 4.30 13.03
C ILE A 66 -17.43 5.59 13.08
N PRO A 67 -18.02 5.95 14.24
CA PRO A 67 -18.80 7.19 14.36
C PRO A 67 -18.03 8.45 13.94
N SER A 68 -16.70 8.42 14.01
CA SER A 68 -15.80 9.46 13.52
C SER A 68 -15.16 9.08 12.17
N GLY A 69 -15.65 9.69 11.08
CA GLY A 69 -15.08 9.48 9.74
C GLY A 69 -13.59 9.85 9.64
N SER A 70 -13.12 10.78 10.48
CA SER A 70 -11.69 11.15 10.55
C SER A 70 -10.78 9.99 10.98
N VAL A 71 -11.25 9.13 11.88
CA VAL A 71 -10.48 7.97 12.35
C VAL A 71 -10.48 6.87 11.31
N GLU A 72 -11.64 6.63 10.68
CA GLU A 72 -11.78 5.65 9.61
C GLU A 72 -10.89 6.00 8.41
N LEU A 73 -10.86 7.29 8.03
CA LEU A 73 -10.00 7.80 6.97
C LEU A 73 -8.50 7.65 7.31
N TYR A 74 -8.14 7.85 8.58
CA TYR A 74 -6.77 7.60 9.03
C TYR A 74 -6.41 6.12 8.89
N VAL A 75 -7.28 5.21 9.31
CA VAL A 75 -7.06 3.76 9.20
C VAL A 75 -6.88 3.34 7.73
N ASP A 76 -7.71 3.85 6.82
CA ASP A 76 -7.62 3.55 5.39
C ASP A 76 -6.26 3.97 4.80
N ILE A 77 -5.84 5.19 5.08
CA ILE A 77 -4.59 5.75 4.58
C ILE A 77 -3.39 5.03 5.23
N ALA A 78 -3.47 4.74 6.53
CA ALA A 78 -2.45 4.01 7.27
C ALA A 78 -2.23 2.60 6.72
N LEU A 79 -3.30 1.81 6.54
CA LEU A 79 -3.24 0.47 5.96
C LEU A 79 -2.69 0.49 4.53
N THR A 80 -3.12 1.45 3.73
CA THR A 80 -2.63 1.62 2.36
C THR A 80 -1.14 1.97 2.36
N ALA A 81 -0.70 2.83 3.27
CA ALA A 81 0.70 3.23 3.40
C ALA A 81 1.59 2.04 3.81
N VAL A 82 1.15 1.23 4.78
CA VAL A 82 1.85 0.01 5.20
C VAL A 82 1.91 -1.02 4.06
N THR A 83 0.82 -1.20 3.31
CA THR A 83 0.83 -2.09 2.15
C THR A 83 1.83 -1.60 1.09
N CYS A 84 1.88 -0.28 0.86
CA CYS A 84 2.86 0.34 -0.05
C CYS A 84 4.32 0.19 0.43
N VAL A 85 4.58 0.17 1.74
CA VAL A 85 5.90 -0.13 2.31
C VAL A 85 6.36 -1.50 1.84
N VAL A 86 5.50 -2.51 1.92
CA VAL A 86 5.81 -3.88 1.48
C VAL A 86 6.00 -3.96 -0.04
N VAL A 87 5.19 -3.25 -0.82
CA VAL A 87 5.41 -3.11 -2.28
C VAL A 87 6.80 -2.54 -2.58
N GLY A 88 7.22 -1.50 -1.85
CA GLY A 88 8.55 -0.91 -2.00
C GLY A 88 9.67 -1.90 -1.67
N LEU A 89 9.55 -2.65 -0.57
CA LEU A 89 10.50 -3.70 -0.20
C LEU A 89 10.58 -4.77 -1.30
N LEU A 90 9.44 -5.19 -1.85
CA LEU A 90 9.38 -6.15 -2.95
C LEU A 90 10.12 -5.63 -4.19
N LEU A 91 9.83 -4.41 -4.64
CA LEU A 91 10.52 -3.78 -5.77
C LEU A 91 12.03 -3.71 -5.52
N SER A 92 12.44 -3.41 -4.29
CA SER A 92 13.84 -3.40 -3.88
C SER A 92 14.51 -4.77 -4.04
N THR A 93 13.80 -5.88 -3.79
CA THR A 93 14.37 -7.22 -4.06
C THR A 93 14.57 -7.53 -5.55
N VAL A 94 13.73 -6.93 -6.41
CA VAL A 94 13.73 -7.13 -7.87
C VAL A 94 14.81 -6.30 -8.54
N ALA A 95 15.00 -5.05 -8.11
CA ALA A 95 16.02 -4.16 -8.63
C ALA A 95 17.44 -4.75 -8.44
N LYS A 96 18.30 -4.53 -9.45
CA LYS A 96 19.69 -4.99 -9.42
C LYS A 96 20.65 -3.91 -8.93
N SER A 97 20.33 -2.64 -9.18
CA SER A 97 21.13 -1.48 -8.77
C SER A 97 20.25 -0.34 -8.23
N ASN A 98 20.84 0.56 -7.43
CA ASN A 98 20.15 1.74 -6.90
C ASN A 98 19.66 2.68 -8.01
N GLU A 99 20.36 2.73 -9.15
CA GLU A 99 19.96 3.53 -10.31
C GLU A 99 18.67 3.02 -10.96
N GLN A 100 18.46 1.69 -10.98
CA GLN A 100 17.23 1.07 -11.52
C GLN A 100 16.01 1.26 -10.61
N VAL A 101 16.23 1.50 -9.32
CA VAL A 101 15.15 1.65 -8.34
C VAL A 101 14.24 2.83 -8.67
N MET A 102 14.83 3.96 -9.09
CA MET A 102 14.08 5.18 -9.30
C MET A 102 13.13 5.10 -10.52
N PRO A 103 13.56 4.61 -11.70
CA PRO A 103 12.65 4.34 -12.81
C PRO A 103 11.55 3.33 -12.46
N LEU A 104 11.88 2.24 -11.77
CA LEU A 104 10.91 1.22 -11.36
C LEU A 104 9.84 1.79 -10.43
N LEU A 105 10.24 2.65 -9.49
CA LEU A 105 9.31 3.34 -8.61
C LEU A 105 8.36 4.24 -9.39
N VAL A 106 8.85 5.00 -10.36
CA VAL A 106 8.00 5.88 -11.20
C VAL A 106 6.95 5.07 -11.94
N VAL A 107 7.36 4.01 -12.64
CA VAL A 107 6.44 3.14 -13.37
C VAL A 107 5.38 2.56 -12.43
N MET A 108 5.79 2.08 -11.26
CA MET A 108 4.86 1.52 -10.29
C MET A 108 3.85 2.55 -9.78
N ILE A 109 4.28 3.78 -9.50
CA ILE A 109 3.37 4.87 -9.08
C ILE A 109 2.38 5.21 -10.20
N MET A 110 2.83 5.26 -11.46
CA MET A 110 1.93 5.49 -12.59
C MET A 110 0.90 4.37 -12.73
N CYS A 111 1.30 3.10 -12.57
CA CYS A 111 0.36 1.98 -12.56
C CYS A 111 -0.63 2.06 -11.40
N GLN A 112 -0.17 2.38 -10.19
CA GLN A 112 -1.05 2.54 -9.02
C GLN A 112 -2.07 3.66 -9.23
N LEU A 113 -1.66 4.76 -9.84
CA LEU A 113 -2.51 5.92 -10.12
C LEU A 113 -3.63 5.56 -11.10
N VAL A 114 -3.30 4.86 -12.18
CA VAL A 114 -4.27 4.39 -13.19
C VAL A 114 -5.23 3.36 -12.57
N MET A 115 -4.69 2.42 -11.80
CA MET A 115 -5.46 1.28 -11.25
C MET A 115 -6.24 1.63 -9.98
N ALA A 116 -6.10 2.84 -9.43
CA ALA A 116 -6.87 3.29 -8.26
C ALA A 116 -8.38 3.40 -8.55
N GLY A 117 -8.78 3.60 -9.81
CA GLY A 117 -10.18 3.74 -10.22
C GLY A 117 -10.75 5.16 -10.12
N GLY A 118 -9.99 6.13 -9.57
CA GLY A 118 -10.47 7.50 -9.38
C GLY A 118 -10.52 8.34 -10.66
N MET A 119 -9.50 8.24 -11.54
CA MET A 119 -9.43 9.04 -12.78
C MET A 119 -9.84 8.27 -14.03
N ILE A 120 -9.61 6.97 -14.05
CA ILE A 120 -9.98 6.08 -15.16
C ILE A 120 -10.94 5.06 -14.57
N PRO A 121 -12.16 4.90 -15.12
CA PRO A 121 -13.08 3.88 -14.65
C PRO A 121 -12.50 2.50 -14.96
N VAL A 122 -12.20 1.76 -13.89
CA VAL A 122 -11.66 0.40 -13.96
C VAL A 122 -12.80 -0.65 -13.86
N THR A 123 -13.92 -0.27 -13.26
CA THR A 123 -15.16 -1.05 -13.14
C THR A 123 -15.79 -1.30 -14.52
N ASP A 124 -16.48 -2.44 -14.69
CA ASP A 124 -17.09 -2.92 -15.95
C ASP A 124 -16.12 -3.35 -17.07
N ARG A 125 -14.82 -3.47 -16.76
CA ARG A 125 -13.80 -3.98 -17.68
C ARG A 125 -13.16 -5.24 -17.12
N VAL A 126 -13.65 -6.42 -17.54
CA VAL A 126 -13.28 -7.74 -16.98
C VAL A 126 -11.77 -7.92 -16.71
N VAL A 127 -10.90 -7.54 -17.66
CA VAL A 127 -9.44 -7.67 -17.50
C VAL A 127 -8.86 -6.60 -16.59
N LEU A 128 -9.30 -5.35 -16.75
CA LEU A 128 -8.75 -4.20 -16.03
C LEU A 128 -9.13 -4.26 -14.54
N GLU A 129 -10.36 -4.69 -14.27
CA GLU A 129 -10.92 -4.85 -12.93
C GLU A 129 -10.13 -5.88 -12.12
N GLN A 130 -9.90 -7.07 -12.68
CA GLN A 130 -9.13 -8.12 -12.01
C GLN A 130 -7.68 -7.69 -11.73
N LEU A 131 -7.05 -6.98 -12.68
CA LEU A 131 -5.70 -6.45 -12.49
C LEU A 131 -5.66 -5.39 -11.38
N SER A 132 -6.71 -4.56 -11.26
CA SER A 132 -6.77 -3.51 -10.25
C SER A 132 -6.77 -4.04 -8.82
N TYR A 133 -7.31 -5.24 -8.59
CA TYR A 133 -7.35 -5.87 -7.27
C TYR A 133 -5.96 -6.19 -6.69
N VAL A 134 -4.93 -6.24 -7.52
CA VAL A 134 -3.55 -6.47 -7.06
C VAL A 134 -2.92 -5.18 -6.52
N PHE A 135 -3.42 -4.01 -6.93
CA PHE A 135 -2.85 -2.74 -6.54
C PHE A 135 -3.46 -2.24 -5.23
N PRO A 136 -2.64 -1.92 -4.21
CA PRO A 136 -3.17 -1.41 -2.93
C PRO A 136 -3.86 -0.06 -3.08
N SER A 137 -3.53 0.71 -4.12
CA SER A 137 -4.19 1.99 -4.41
C SER A 137 -5.68 1.84 -4.71
N ARG A 138 -6.12 0.71 -5.26
CA ARG A 138 -7.52 0.42 -5.57
C ARG A 138 -8.35 0.33 -4.29
N TRP A 139 -7.90 -0.52 -3.37
CA TRP A 139 -8.55 -0.77 -2.08
C TRP A 139 -8.45 0.42 -1.14
N GLY A 140 -7.29 1.09 -1.10
CA GLY A 140 -7.09 2.31 -0.31
C GLY A 140 -7.96 3.48 -0.77
N PHE A 141 -8.12 3.64 -2.09
CA PHE A 141 -9.01 4.67 -2.63
C PHE A 141 -10.49 4.33 -2.38
N ALA A 142 -10.88 3.06 -2.52
CA ALA A 142 -12.23 2.61 -2.24
C ALA A 142 -12.62 2.81 -0.77
N GLY A 143 -11.76 2.42 0.19
CA GLY A 143 -12.00 2.63 1.61
C GLY A 143 -12.19 4.10 1.96
N GLY A 144 -11.27 4.96 1.50
CA GLY A 144 -11.39 6.41 1.69
C GLY A 144 -12.65 7.00 1.04
N ALA A 145 -13.03 6.55 -0.15
CA ALA A 145 -14.23 7.00 -0.87
C ALA A 145 -15.52 6.56 -0.16
N SER A 146 -15.55 5.33 0.39
CA SER A 146 -16.62 4.85 1.25
C SER A 146 -16.72 5.71 2.51
N THR A 147 -15.62 5.97 3.20
CA THR A 147 -15.59 6.75 4.46
C THR A 147 -16.13 8.17 4.31
N ILE A 148 -15.78 8.88 3.24
CA ILE A 148 -16.25 10.26 3.02
C ILE A 148 -17.58 10.36 2.26
N ASP A 149 -18.17 9.23 1.89
CA ASP A 149 -19.33 9.12 1.02
C ASP A 149 -19.18 9.94 -0.28
N LEU A 150 -18.12 9.61 -1.03
CA LEU A 150 -17.72 10.35 -2.23
C LEU A 150 -18.84 10.45 -3.28
N ARG A 151 -19.74 9.46 -3.33
CA ARG A 151 -20.86 9.40 -4.28
C ARG A 151 -21.93 10.45 -4.03
N THR A 152 -22.15 10.86 -2.78
CA THR A 152 -23.11 11.94 -2.49
C THR A 152 -22.48 13.31 -2.64
N LEU A 153 -21.16 13.41 -2.44
CA LEU A 153 -20.40 14.65 -2.63
C LEU A 153 -20.13 14.98 -4.11
N PHE A 154 -20.00 13.98 -4.98
CA PHE A 154 -19.76 14.16 -6.41
C PHE A 154 -20.84 13.47 -7.25
N VAL A 155 -21.74 14.26 -7.83
CA VAL A 155 -22.84 13.79 -8.70
C VAL A 155 -22.36 12.98 -9.91
N ASN A 156 -21.15 13.25 -10.40
CA ASN A 156 -20.53 12.52 -11.53
C ASN A 156 -19.55 11.42 -11.07
N ALA A 157 -19.60 11.00 -9.80
CA ALA A 157 -18.77 9.91 -9.31
C ALA A 157 -19.08 8.62 -10.10
N GLN A 158 -18.04 7.87 -10.46
CA GLN A 158 -18.20 6.60 -11.17
C GLN A 158 -19.05 5.63 -10.33
N PRO A 159 -19.95 4.84 -10.96
CA PRO A 159 -20.85 3.95 -10.26
C PRO A 159 -20.14 2.65 -9.81
N ASP A 160 -19.09 2.78 -9.00
CA ASP A 160 -18.34 1.63 -8.47
C ASP A 160 -18.95 1.05 -7.17
N ALA A 161 -19.25 -0.25 -7.16
CA ALA A 161 -20.00 -0.89 -6.08
C ALA A 161 -19.28 -0.83 -4.72
N ILE A 162 -17.95 -0.85 -4.74
CA ILE A 162 -17.11 -0.82 -3.52
C ILE A 162 -16.98 0.59 -2.92
N TRP A 163 -17.44 1.65 -3.59
CA TRP A 163 -17.46 3.02 -3.04
C TRP A 163 -18.72 3.33 -2.23
N GLN A 164 -19.61 2.36 -2.04
CA GLN A 164 -20.82 2.57 -1.24
C GLN A 164 -20.44 2.70 0.23
N HIS A 165 -20.98 3.75 0.89
CA HIS A 165 -20.84 3.99 2.33
C HIS A 165 -21.56 2.91 3.15
N LYS A 166 -20.97 1.70 3.19
CA LYS A 166 -21.47 0.55 3.92
C LYS A 166 -20.30 -0.11 4.65
N PRO A 167 -20.50 -0.50 5.92
CA PRO A 167 -19.45 -1.11 6.73
C PRO A 167 -18.94 -2.43 6.12
N GLY A 168 -19.78 -3.15 5.37
CA GLY A 168 -19.39 -4.40 4.70
C GLY A 168 -18.34 -4.21 3.60
N PHE A 169 -18.42 -3.13 2.81
CA PHE A 169 -17.43 -2.85 1.77
C PHE A 169 -16.15 -2.29 2.37
N TRP A 170 -16.26 -1.44 3.40
CA TRP A 170 -15.10 -0.95 4.14
C TRP A 170 -14.26 -2.08 4.77
N PHE A 171 -14.91 -3.06 5.41
CA PHE A 171 -14.21 -4.25 5.93
C PHE A 171 -13.55 -5.08 4.84
N LEU A 172 -14.19 -5.19 3.66
CA LEU A 172 -13.63 -5.90 2.52
C LEU A 172 -12.36 -5.20 2.04
N ASP A 173 -12.38 -3.88 1.90
CA ASP A 173 -11.23 -3.08 1.46
C ASP A 173 -10.06 -3.20 2.46
N ALA A 174 -10.34 -3.01 3.76
CA ALA A 174 -9.35 -3.16 4.82
C ALA A 174 -8.80 -4.60 4.89
N GLY A 175 -9.67 -5.60 4.79
CA GLY A 175 -9.30 -7.01 4.78
C GLY A 175 -8.41 -7.36 3.58
N MET A 176 -8.72 -6.82 2.40
CA MET A 176 -7.95 -7.09 1.20
C MET A 176 -6.57 -6.41 1.23
N LEU A 177 -6.45 -5.22 1.84
CA LEU A 177 -5.14 -4.60 2.10
C LEU A 177 -4.27 -5.47 3.03
N ILE A 178 -4.86 -6.08 4.06
CA ILE A 178 -4.15 -7.01 4.94
C ILE A 178 -3.71 -8.26 4.17
N VAL A 179 -4.60 -8.84 3.35
CA VAL A 179 -4.29 -10.00 2.49
C VAL A 179 -3.15 -9.68 1.52
N LEU A 180 -3.22 -8.53 0.84
CA LEU A 180 -2.16 -8.07 -0.06
C LEU A 180 -0.83 -7.87 0.68
N THR A 181 -0.87 -7.27 1.87
CA THR A 181 0.32 -7.08 2.71
C THR A 181 0.96 -8.42 3.06
N ALA A 182 0.16 -9.40 3.49
CA ALA A 182 0.64 -10.75 3.82
C ALA A 182 1.19 -11.48 2.59
N ALA A 183 0.49 -11.43 1.46
CA ALA A 183 0.91 -12.07 0.21
C ALA A 183 2.22 -11.47 -0.33
N LEU A 184 2.32 -10.14 -0.38
CA LEU A 184 3.52 -9.44 -0.84
C LEU A 184 4.70 -9.65 0.11
N SER A 185 4.46 -9.70 1.42
CA SER A 185 5.50 -9.99 2.42
C SER A 185 6.03 -11.41 2.25
N THR A 186 5.14 -12.39 2.04
CA THR A 186 5.49 -13.79 1.77
C THR A 186 6.28 -13.93 0.48
N LEU A 187 5.89 -13.22 -0.58
CA LEU A 187 6.59 -13.23 -1.86
C LEU A 187 7.98 -12.59 -1.75
N THR A 188 8.10 -11.49 -1.02
CA THR A 188 9.38 -10.83 -0.71
C THR A 188 10.30 -11.75 0.09
N TRP A 189 9.75 -12.43 1.11
CA TRP A 189 10.47 -13.43 1.88
C TRP A 189 10.94 -14.61 1.02
N TRP A 190 10.07 -15.15 0.15
CA TRP A 190 10.42 -16.23 -0.77
C TRP A 190 11.55 -15.83 -1.73
N ARG A 191 11.50 -14.62 -2.29
CA ARG A 191 12.57 -14.04 -3.12
C ARG A 191 13.90 -13.93 -2.36
N LEU A 192 13.87 -13.50 -1.10
CA LEU A 192 15.07 -13.43 -0.26
C LEU A 192 15.62 -14.82 0.06
N ARG A 193 14.75 -15.81 0.29
CA ARG A 193 15.14 -17.20 0.53
C ARG A 193 15.83 -17.82 -0.69
N LEU A 194 15.25 -17.66 -1.88
CA LEU A 194 15.73 -18.27 -3.14
C LEU A 194 17.06 -17.71 -3.65
N LYS A 195 17.48 -16.49 -3.26
CA LYS A 195 18.82 -15.96 -3.58
C LYS A 195 19.93 -16.62 -2.75
N LYS A 196 19.90 -17.96 -2.62
CA LYS A 196 20.99 -18.77 -2.08
C LYS A 196 21.76 -19.34 -3.28
N SER A 197 23.08 -19.15 -3.29
CA SER A 197 24.07 -19.71 -4.23
C SER A 197 24.08 -19.19 -5.67
N ALA A 198 24.81 -18.11 -5.89
CA ALA A 198 25.91 -18.18 -6.85
C ALA A 198 27.17 -17.96 -6.02
N ALA A 199 27.78 -19.06 -5.58
CA ALA A 199 29.16 -19.07 -5.14
C ALA A 199 30.06 -18.94 -6.37
#